data_AF-A0A0F9DFM0-F1
#
_entry.id   AF-A0A0F9DFM0-F1
#
_cell.length_a   1.000
_cell.length_b   1.000
_cell.length_c   1.000
_cell.angle_alpha   90.00
_cell.angle_beta   90.00
_cell.angle_gamma   90.00
#
_symmetry.space_group_name_H-M   'P 1'
#
loop_
_entity.id
_entity.type
_entity.pdbx_description
1 polymer ?
#
loop_
_entity_poly.entity_id
_entity_poly.type
_entity_poly.pdbx_seq_one_letter_code
_entity_poly.pdbx_strand_id
1 'polypeptide(L)' 'WMPRNLDHRIEVACPIYDKGIQQEIRDILEIQLRDNVKARIINEPQDNRYRIPSGTRKVQSQVELYKYYQKK' A
#
# COMPACT_ATOMS: atom_id res chain seq x y z
N TRP A 1 -11.54 0.62 9.22
CA TRP A 1 -11.53 -0.14 10.48
C TRP A 1 -12.94 -0.55 10.85
N MET A 2 -13.11 -1.62 11.62
CA MET A 2 -14.44 -2.15 11.97
C MET A 2 -14.72 -1.95 13.46
N PRO A 3 -15.97 -1.64 13.87
CA PRO A 3 -16.36 -1.57 15.29
C PRO A 3 -15.94 -2.82 16.07
N ARG A 4 -16.05 -4.01 15.44
CA ARG A 4 -15.59 -5.26 16.03
C ARG A 4 -14.11 -5.26 16.43
N ASN A 5 -13.24 -4.58 15.69
CA ASN A 5 -11.81 -4.48 16.04
C ASN A 5 -11.57 -3.48 17.17
N LEU A 6 -12.42 -2.47 17.33
CA LEU A 6 -12.19 -1.40 18.31
C LEU A 6 -12.90 -1.69 19.65
N ASP A 7 -14.09 -2.30 19.61
CA ASP A 7 -14.98 -2.39 20.76
C ASP A 7 -15.11 -3.83 21.32
N HIS A 8 -14.74 -4.84 20.53
CA HIS A 8 -15.02 -6.25 20.85
C HIS A 8 -13.80 -7.16 20.82
N ARG A 9 -12.62 -6.64 20.50
CA ARG A 9 -11.36 -7.39 20.44
C ARG A 9 -10.28 -6.67 21.21
N ILE A 10 -9.41 -7.45 21.84
CA ILE A 10 -8.15 -6.92 22.37
C ILE A 10 -7.18 -6.86 21.19
N GLU A 11 -6.88 -5.65 20.73
CA GLU A 11 -5.94 -5.38 19.65
C GLU A 11 -4.73 -4.60 20.19
N VAL A 12 -3.59 -4.68 19.51
CA VAL A 12 -2.37 -3.95 19.86
C VAL A 12 -1.85 -3.20 18.65
N ALA A 13 -1.61 -1.90 18.81
CA ALA A 13 -0.78 -1.12 17.90
C ALA A 13 0.55 -0.82 18.60
N CYS A 14 1.65 -0.87 17.86
CA CYS A 14 2.96 -0.51 18.39
C CYS A 14 3.56 0.68 17.63
N PRO A 15 4.19 1.63 18.33
CA PRO A 15 4.96 2.67 17.67
C PRO A 15 6.24 2.06 17.08
N ILE A 16 6.64 2.59 15.93
CA ILE A 16 7.90 2.25 15.30
C ILE A 16 8.88 3.35 15.68
N TYR A 17 9.91 3.04 16.46
CA TYR A 17 10.88 4.04 16.93
C TYR A 17 12.06 4.23 15.98
N ASP A 18 12.51 3.13 15.36
CA ASP A 18 13.64 3.15 14.44
C ASP A 18 13.31 3.95 13.17
N LYS A 19 14.16 4.93 12.86
CA LYS A 19 13.95 5.84 11.71
C LYS A 19 14.18 5.14 10.37
N GLY A 20 15.04 4.13 10.31
CA GLY A 20 15.24 3.31 9.13
C GLY A 20 13.99 2.48 8.81
N ILE A 21 13.39 1.84 9.82
CA ILE A 21 12.14 1.08 9.65
C ILE A 21 10.97 2.00 9.26
N GLN A 22 10.88 3.19 9.88
CA GLN A 22 9.88 4.19 9.47
C GLN A 22 10.02 4.56 7.99
N GLN A 23 11.25 4.77 7.52
CA GLN A 23 11.51 5.12 6.13
C GLN A 23 11.18 3.96 5.19
N GLU A 24 11.57 2.74 5.55
CA GLU A 24 11.25 1.54 4.76
C GLU A 24 9.74 1.35 4.61
N ILE A 25 8.96 1.53 5.67
CA ILE A 25 7.50 1.45 5.58
C ILE A 25 6.93 2.56 4.70
N ARG A 26 7.49 3.77 4.74
CA ARG A 26 7.12 4.84 3.80
C ARG A 26 7.40 4.43 2.36
N ASP A 27 8.58 3.89 2.07
CA ASP A 27 8.96 3.42 0.74
C ASP A 27 7.99 2.32 0.23
N ILE A 28 7.62 1.37 1.10
CA ILE A 28 6.63 0.32 0.79
C ILE A 28 5.29 0.94 0.41
N LEU A 29 4.79 1.88 1.22
CA LEU A 29 3.51 2.56 0.98
C LEU A 29 3.55 3.36 -0.32
N GLU A 30 4.66 4.06 -0.59
CA GLU A 30 4.83 4.79 -1.85
C GLU A 30 4.82 3.87 -3.06
N ILE A 31 5.48 2.71 -3.00
CA ILE A 31 5.46 1.71 -4.07
C ILE A 31 4.02 1.21 -4.30
N GLN A 32 3.27 0.94 -3.23
CA GLN A 32 1.87 0.50 -3.31
C GLN A 32 0.96 1.58 -3.91
N LEU A 33 1.08 2.84 -3.48
CA LEU A 33 0.28 3.96 -3.98
C LEU A 33 0.63 4.34 -5.43
N ARG A 34 1.85 4.03 -5.88
CA ARG A 34 2.27 4.22 -7.28
C ARG A 34 1.79 3.11 -8.21
N ASP A 35 1.19 2.03 -7.71
CA ASP A 35 0.68 0.94 -8.54
C ASP A 35 -0.33 1.46 -9.58
N ASN A 36 -0.15 1.03 -10.83
CA ASN A 36 -1.03 1.34 -11.96
C ASN A 36 -1.33 0.10 -12.82
N VAL A 37 -0.99 -1.10 -12.34
CA VAL A 37 -1.23 -2.37 -13.02
C VAL A 37 -2.35 -3.15 -12.35
N LYS A 38 -2.39 -3.17 -11.02
CA LYS A 38 -3.39 -3.89 -10.21
C LYS A 38 -4.23 -2.97 -9.33
N ALA A 39 -3.83 -1.71 -9.15
CA ALA A 39 -4.59 -0.72 -8.41
C ALA A 39 -6.02 -0.54 -8.94
N ARG A 40 -6.94 -0.30 -8.01
CA ARG A 40 -8.37 -0.10 -8.24
C ARG A 40 -8.87 1.16 -7.58
N ILE A 41 -9.80 1.83 -8.25
CA ILE A 41 -10.50 2.98 -7.70
C ILE A 41 -11.75 2.46 -7.00
N ILE A 42 -11.85 2.76 -5.71
CA ILE A 42 -13.09 2.57 -4.95
C ILE A 42 -13.90 3.86 -5.08
N ASN A 43 -15.04 3.77 -5.73
CA ASN A 43 -15.95 4.88 -5.99
C ASN A 43 -17.37 4.51 -5.53
N GLU A 44 -18.26 5.49 -5.51
CA GLU A 44 -19.66 5.29 -5.15
C GLU A 44 -20.37 4.21 -5.99
N PRO A 45 -20.16 4.12 -7.33
CA PRO A 45 -20.71 3.02 -8.13
C PRO A 45 -20.15 1.63 -7.81
N GLN A 46 -19.07 1.53 -7.02
CA GLN A 46 -18.35 0.29 -6.69
C GLN A 46 -17.92 -0.53 -7.92
N ASP A 47 -17.60 0.13 -9.02
CA ASP A 47 -17.31 -0.54 -10.29
C ASP A 47 -15.88 -1.10 -10.40
N ASN A 48 -15.04 -0.86 -9.38
CA ASN A 48 -13.68 -1.37 -9.28
C ASN A 48 -12.90 -1.14 -10.59
N ARG A 49 -12.94 0.09 -11.13
CA ARG A 49 -12.13 0.45 -12.29
C ARG A 49 -10.64 0.34 -11.98
N TYR A 50 -9.87 -0.19 -12.93
CA TYR A 50 -8.42 -0.09 -12.90
C TYR A 50 -8.00 1.39 -12.87
N ARG A 51 -6.97 1.70 -12.09
CA ARG A 51 -6.31 3.01 -12.21
C ARG A 51 -5.67 3.12 -13.60
N ILE A 52 -6.08 4.11 -14.38
CA ILE A 52 -5.58 4.31 -15.75
C ILE A 52 -4.19 4.97 -15.68
N PRO A 53 -3.13 4.35 -16.24
CA PRO A 53 -1.82 4.99 -16.34
C PRO A 53 -1.86 6.09 -17.41
N SER A 54 -1.61 7.35 -17.06
CA SER A 54 -1.44 8.42 -18.05
C SER A 54 0.01 8.49 -18.53
N GLY A 55 0.37 7.78 -19.60
CA GLY A 55 1.71 7.86 -20.23
C GLY A 55 2.90 7.51 -19.32
N THR A 56 2.65 6.86 -18.19
CA THR A 56 3.65 6.55 -17.17
C THR A 56 4.15 5.11 -17.30
N ARG A 57 5.37 4.85 -16.79
CA ARG A 57 5.91 3.50 -16.65
C ARG A 57 4.89 2.61 -15.93
N LYS A 58 4.74 1.36 -16.40
CA LYS A 58 3.96 0.35 -15.68
C LYS A 58 4.62 0.02 -14.34
N VAL A 59 3.86 0.14 -13.26
CA VAL A 59 4.27 -0.12 -11.88
C VAL A 59 3.30 -1.16 -11.31
N GLN A 60 3.81 -2.38 -11.09
CA GLN A 60 3.13 -3.41 -10.31
C GLN A 60 3.82 -3.51 -8.95
N SER A 61 3.14 -3.03 -7.91
CA SER A 61 3.68 -2.83 -6.56
C SER A 61 4.36 -4.08 -5.99
N GLN A 62 3.76 -5.25 -6.11
CA GLN A 62 4.33 -6.50 -5.57
C GLN A 62 5.69 -6.85 -6.22
N VAL A 63 5.82 -6.63 -7.53
CA VAL A 63 7.06 -6.89 -8.28
C VAL A 63 8.11 -5.82 -7.98
N GLU A 64 7.69 -4.56 -7.91
CA GLU A 64 8.60 -3.45 -7.59
C GLU A 64 9.09 -3.53 -6.14
N LEU A 65 8.25 -3.98 -5.22
CA LEU A 65 8.63 -4.23 -3.83
C LEU A 65 9.67 -5.35 -3.72
N TYR A 66 9.49 -6.46 -4.46
CA TYR A 66 10.50 -7.51 -4.55
C TYR A 66 11.85 -6.96 -5.05
N LYS A 67 11.84 -6.15 -6.12
CA LYS A 67 13.06 -5.53 -6.67
C LYS A 67 13.69 -4.52 -5.71
N TYR A 68 12.90 -3.80 -4.93
CA TYR A 68 13.38 -2.87 -3.90
C TYR A 68 14.22 -3.63 -2.87
N TYR A 69 13.70 -4.74 -2.34
CA TYR A 69 14.42 -5.57 -1.38
C TYR A 69 15.61 -6.30 -1.98
N GLN A 70 15.56 -6.71 -3.25
CA GLN A 70 16.70 -7.35 -3.91
C GLN A 70 17.92 -6.42 -4.05
N LYS A 71 17.70 -5.09 -4.06
CA LYS A 71 18.75 -4.08 -4.22
C LYS A 71 19.25 -3.49 -2.91
N LYS A 72 18.57 -3.78 -1.81
CA LYS A 72 18.94 -3.34 -0.46
C LYS A 72 19.94 -4.32 0.14
#